data_AF-A0A256XFK0-F1
#
_entry.id   AF-A0A256XFK0-F1
#
_cell.length_a   1.000
_cell.length_b   1.000
_cell.length_c   1.000
_cell.angle_alpha   90.00
_cell.angle_beta   90.00
_cell.angle_gamma   90.00
#
_symmetry.space_group_name_H-M   'P 1'
#
loop_
_entity.id
_entity.type
_entity.pdbx_description
1 polymer ?
#
loop_
_entity_poly.entity_id
_entity_poly.type
_entity_poly.pdbx_seq_one_letter_code
_entity_poly.pdbx_strand_id
1 'polypeptide(L)'
;VEELRMEKVKHLEDIISTGKKDELVMIHTGEKPEQNKIVVYKLDFLKHSFEKIKEIETAGLGKYQGLSPDSKYVYFINEQSGNIQVKIVNPLHGVVYTKKIRLAISSGDELRIALANNFTILVYYHRIGDDIAKLSIYKTGVESNQHSIKCEL
;
A
#
# COMPACT_ATOMS: atom_id res chain seq x y z
N VAL A 1 15.42 -11.59 32.66
CA VAL A 1 15.08 -10.36 31.92
C VAL A 1 15.12 -10.74 30.46
N GLU A 2 13.98 -11.01 29.85
CA GLU A 2 13.92 -11.31 28.41
C GLU A 2 14.15 -10.00 27.66
N GLU A 3 15.37 -9.82 27.16
CA GLU A 3 15.68 -8.84 26.14
C GLU A 3 14.83 -9.16 24.91
N LEU A 4 14.00 -8.21 24.49
CA LEU A 4 13.40 -8.16 23.17
C LEU A 4 14.53 -8.07 22.14
N ARG A 5 15.10 -9.22 21.79
CA ARG A 5 15.99 -9.38 20.64
C ARG A 5 15.12 -9.25 19.40
N MET A 6 15.10 -8.05 18.81
CA MET A 6 14.69 -7.87 17.41
C MET A 6 15.70 -8.60 16.52
N GLU A 7 15.53 -9.91 16.39
CA GLU A 7 16.26 -10.68 15.39
C GLU A 7 15.60 -10.45 14.02
N LYS A 8 16.41 -9.91 13.11
CA LYS A 8 16.14 -9.68 11.68
C LYS A 8 15.39 -10.86 11.04
N VAL A 9 14.07 -10.74 10.94
CA VAL A 9 13.26 -11.46 9.97
C VAL A 9 12.87 -10.44 8.91
N LYS A 10 13.31 -10.67 7.68
CA LYS A 10 13.39 -9.78 6.50
C LYS A 10 12.15 -8.94 6.11
N HIS A 11 11.06 -8.94 6.88
CA HIS A 11 9.81 -8.23 6.54
C HIS A 11 9.11 -7.55 7.74
N LEU A 12 9.76 -7.42 8.90
CA LEU A 12 9.21 -6.71 10.07
C LEU A 12 9.36 -5.17 9.99
N GLU A 13 10.13 -4.65 9.03
CA GLU A 13 10.64 -3.26 9.02
C GLU A 13 9.90 -2.31 8.07
N ASP A 14 9.02 -2.82 7.21
CA ASP A 14 8.28 -1.97 6.28
C ASP A 14 7.03 -1.44 6.97
N ILE A 15 7.23 -0.33 7.69
CA ILE A 15 6.29 0.76 7.99
C ILE A 15 5.80 0.93 9.44
N ILE A 16 5.97 2.15 9.97
CA ILE A 16 5.71 2.57 11.35
C ILE A 16 4.97 3.92 11.36
N SER A 17 3.92 4.01 12.20
CA SER A 17 3.13 5.19 12.65
C SER A 17 1.87 5.56 11.85
N THR A 18 0.76 5.80 12.55
CA THR A 18 -0.53 6.31 12.00
C THR A 18 -0.59 7.85 11.89
N GLY A 19 0.53 8.54 12.12
CA GLY A 19 0.55 9.98 12.33
C GLY A 19 -0.02 10.43 13.70
N LYS A 20 -0.60 9.51 14.49
CA LYS A 20 -0.85 9.75 15.93
C LYS A 20 0.35 9.28 16.73
N LYS A 21 0.78 10.10 17.69
CA LYS A 21 2.02 9.87 18.46
C LYS A 21 1.96 8.64 19.37
N ASP A 22 0.77 8.12 19.64
CA ASP A 22 0.49 7.00 20.56
C ASP A 22 -0.04 5.74 19.84
N GLU A 23 0.03 5.67 18.52
CA GLU A 23 -0.43 4.51 17.75
C GLU A 23 0.64 4.02 16.77
N LEU A 24 0.78 2.69 16.71
CA LEU A 24 1.69 1.97 15.83
C LEU A 24 0.89 1.03 14.93
N VAL A 25 1.06 1.15 13.61
CA VAL A 25 0.58 0.15 12.65
C VAL A 25 1.73 -0.78 12.31
N MET A 26 1.46 -2.08 12.39
CA MET A 26 2.34 -3.13 11.92
C MET A 26 1.64 -3.92 10.80
N ILE A 27 2.35 -4.14 9.70
CA ILE A 27 1.88 -4.94 8.59
C ILE A 27 2.63 -6.25 8.64
N HIS A 28 1.92 -7.33 8.91
CA HIS A 28 2.49 -8.67 8.84
C HIS A 28 2.23 -9.22 7.45
N THR A 29 3.31 -9.43 6.70
CA THR A 29 3.22 -10.14 5.42
C THR A 29 3.72 -11.57 5.59
N GLY A 30 2.86 -12.55 5.34
CA GLY A 30 3.22 -13.96 5.26
C GLY A 30 3.72 -14.35 3.87
N GLU A 31 4.11 -15.62 3.71
CA GLU A 31 4.51 -16.16 2.39
C GLU A 31 3.36 -16.14 1.38
N LYS A 32 2.11 -16.18 1.87
CA LYS A 32 0.90 -16.10 1.04
C LYS A 32 0.09 -14.84 1.37
N PRO A 33 -0.47 -14.13 0.36
CA PRO A 33 -1.25 -12.91 0.58
C PRO A 33 -2.44 -13.07 1.54
N GLU A 34 -3.05 -14.25 1.59
CA GLU A 34 -4.14 -14.58 2.50
C GLU A 34 -3.75 -14.64 3.98
N GLN A 35 -2.46 -14.72 4.29
CA GLN A 35 -1.93 -14.71 5.66
C GLN A 35 -1.51 -13.31 6.12
N ASN A 36 -1.60 -12.33 5.22
CA ASN A 36 -1.22 -10.97 5.53
C ASN A 36 -2.27 -10.34 6.44
N LYS A 37 -1.81 -9.59 7.43
CA LYS A 37 -2.69 -8.86 8.36
C LYS A 37 -2.12 -7.50 8.72
N ILE A 38 -3.01 -6.57 9.03
CA ILE A 38 -2.66 -5.26 9.58
C ILE A 38 -3.05 -5.27 11.05
N VAL A 39 -2.10 -4.99 11.92
CA VAL A 39 -2.33 -4.90 13.37
C VAL A 39 -2.04 -3.49 13.83
N VAL A 40 -2.95 -2.93 14.62
CA VAL A 40 -2.80 -1.60 15.21
C VAL A 40 -2.61 -1.74 16.71
N TYR A 41 -1.54 -1.15 17.20
CA TYR A 41 -1.20 -1.08 18.61
C TYR A 41 -1.35 0.33 19.15
N LYS A 42 -1.86 0.44 20.37
CA LYS A 42 -1.74 1.64 21.19
C LYS A 42 -0.49 1.56 22.04
N LEU A 43 0.27 2.64 22.05
CA LEU A 43 1.53 2.80 22.77
C LEU A 43 1.24 3.46 24.12
N ASP A 44 1.53 2.76 25.22
CA ASP A 44 1.57 3.36 26.55
C ASP A 44 3.04 3.53 26.95
N PHE A 45 3.57 4.73 26.70
CA PHE A 45 4.96 5.06 27.03
C PHE A 45 5.23 5.12 28.53
N LEU A 46 4.22 5.40 29.35
CA LEU A 46 4.37 5.44 30.81
C LEU A 46 4.56 4.02 31.35
N LYS A 47 3.80 3.06 30.81
CA LYS A 47 3.87 1.65 31.19
C LYS A 47 4.85 0.82 30.36
N HIS A 48 5.53 1.44 29.39
CA HIS A 48 6.42 0.78 28.44
C HIS A 48 5.76 -0.45 27.77
N SER A 49 4.49 -0.31 27.36
CA SER A 49 3.68 -1.41 26.87
C SER A 49 2.96 -1.09 25.56
N PHE A 50 2.65 -2.14 24.80
CA PHE A 50 1.87 -2.09 23.58
C PHE A 50 0.56 -2.86 23.79
N GLU A 51 -0.57 -2.25 23.46
CA GLU A 51 -1.88 -2.90 23.51
C GLU A 51 -2.42 -3.06 22.09
N LYS A 52 -2.75 -4.29 21.68
CA LYS A 52 -3.40 -4.52 20.38
C LYS A 52 -4.82 -3.96 20.44
N ILE A 53 -5.11 -2.94 19.66
CA ILE A 53 -6.44 -2.31 19.59
C ILE A 53 -7.23 -2.71 18.35
N LYS A 54 -6.55 -3.16 17.29
CA LYS A 54 -7.22 -3.63 16.08
C LYS A 54 -6.39 -4.62 15.29
N GLU A 55 -7.08 -5.53 14.61
CA GLU A 55 -6.50 -6.45 13.63
C GLU A 55 -7.44 -6.49 12.41
N ILE A 56 -6.86 -6.41 11.21
CA ILE A 56 -7.56 -6.49 9.94
C ILE A 56 -6.90 -7.59 9.11
N GLU A 57 -7.70 -8.59 8.75
CA GLU A 57 -7.33 -9.57 7.74
C GLU A 57 -7.20 -8.90 6.37
N THR A 58 -6.12 -9.18 5.65
CA THR A 58 -5.91 -8.60 4.30
C THR A 58 -6.14 -9.61 3.18
N ALA A 59 -6.70 -10.78 3.51
CA ALA A 59 -7.14 -11.75 2.54
C ALA A 59 -8.05 -11.11 1.47
N GLY A 60 -7.71 -11.30 0.20
CA GLY A 60 -8.43 -10.72 -0.94
C GLY A 60 -8.14 -9.24 -1.22
N LEU A 61 -7.27 -8.58 -0.45
CA LEU A 61 -6.86 -7.19 -0.74
C LEU A 61 -5.82 -7.11 -1.87
N GLY A 62 -5.03 -8.17 -2.07
CA GLY A 62 -3.95 -8.25 -3.05
C GLY A 62 -2.56 -8.18 -2.41
N LYS A 63 -1.55 -7.88 -3.23
CA LYS A 63 -0.18 -7.69 -2.76
C LYS A 63 -0.04 -6.31 -2.11
N TYR A 64 0.58 -6.26 -0.94
CA TYR A 64 0.94 -5.02 -0.28
C TYR A 64 1.98 -4.23 -1.10
N GLN A 65 1.84 -2.90 -1.13
CA GLN A 65 2.67 -2.04 -1.97
C GLN A 65 3.29 -0.86 -1.22
N GLY A 66 2.72 -0.44 -0.09
CA GLY A 66 3.28 0.64 0.72
C GLY A 66 2.23 1.45 1.48
N LEU A 67 2.70 2.57 2.03
CA LEU A 67 1.86 3.58 2.68
C LEU A 67 1.58 4.80 1.80
N SER A 68 0.54 5.53 2.18
CA SER A 68 0.43 6.95 1.87
C SER A 68 1.57 7.75 2.51
N PRO A 69 1.97 8.89 1.93
CA PRO A 69 3.02 9.74 2.50
C PRO A 69 2.80 10.21 3.93
N ASP A 70 1.55 10.30 4.40
CA ASP A 70 1.21 10.66 5.78
C ASP A 70 1.07 9.46 6.73
N SER A 71 1.35 8.25 6.22
CA SER A 71 1.29 6.98 6.93
C SER A 71 -0.09 6.60 7.47
N LYS A 72 -1.16 7.30 7.09
CA LYS A 72 -2.53 6.98 7.54
C LYS A 72 -3.20 5.87 6.75
N TYR A 73 -2.71 5.59 5.55
CA TYR A 73 -3.32 4.64 4.64
C TYR A 73 -2.30 3.64 4.10
N VAL A 74 -2.73 2.40 3.99
CA VAL A 74 -2.00 1.30 3.37
C VAL A 74 -2.65 1.04 2.02
N TYR A 75 -1.88 0.68 0.99
CA TYR A 75 -2.48 0.27 -0.28
C TYR A 75 -2.00 -1.08 -0.79
N PHE A 76 -2.94 -1.75 -1.45
CA PHE A 76 -2.78 -3.09 -2.00
C PHE A 76 -3.13 -3.07 -3.47
N ILE A 77 -2.42 -3.89 -4.23
CA ILE A 77 -2.67 -4.10 -5.65
C ILE A 77 -3.05 -5.56 -5.88
N ASN A 78 -4.20 -5.74 -6.52
CA ASN A 78 -4.64 -7.02 -7.03
C ASN A 78 -4.64 -6.95 -8.56
N GLU A 79 -3.77 -7.75 -9.18
CA GLU A 79 -3.68 -7.88 -10.62
C GLU A 79 -4.54 -9.06 -11.07
N GLN A 80 -5.52 -8.78 -11.92
CA GLN A 80 -6.33 -9.76 -12.61
C GLN A 80 -6.17 -9.53 -14.11
N SER A 81 -6.28 -10.56 -14.93
CA SER A 81 -6.04 -10.45 -16.38
C SER A 81 -6.74 -9.21 -17.01
N GLY A 82 -5.95 -8.21 -17.41
CA GLY A 82 -6.42 -6.95 -18.02
C GLY A 82 -7.00 -5.89 -17.06
N ASN A 83 -7.01 -6.13 -15.75
CA ASN A 83 -7.52 -5.21 -14.74
C ASN A 83 -6.61 -5.16 -13.51
N ILE A 84 -6.26 -3.95 -13.10
CA ILE A 84 -5.58 -3.70 -11.83
C ILE A 84 -6.59 -3.11 -10.86
N GLN A 85 -6.68 -3.68 -9.67
CA GLN A 85 -7.45 -3.11 -8.57
C GLN A 85 -6.51 -2.57 -7.50
N VAL A 86 -6.57 -1.27 -7.26
CA VAL A 86 -5.89 -0.60 -6.15
C VAL A 86 -6.89 -0.43 -5.03
N LYS A 87 -6.59 -0.99 -3.85
CA LYS A 87 -7.39 -0.79 -2.63
C LYS A 87 -6.60 0.05 -1.65
N ILE A 88 -7.21 1.11 -1.15
CA ILE A 88 -6.65 1.95 -0.09
C ILE A 88 -7.39 1.60 1.21
N VAL A 89 -6.61 1.29 2.24
CA VAL A 89 -7.05 0.80 3.53
C VAL A 89 -6.63 1.80 4.58
N ASN A 90 -7.57 2.23 5.41
CA ASN A 90 -7.25 2.85 6.68
C ASN A 90 -7.19 1.76 7.75
N PRO A 91 -6.08 1.59 8.48
CA PRO A 91 -5.95 0.54 9.50
C PRO A 91 -7.02 0.58 10.60
N LEU A 92 -7.64 1.74 10.85
CA LEU A 92 -8.73 1.91 11.83
C LEU A 92 -10.13 1.79 11.23
N HIS A 93 -10.29 1.93 9.91
CA HIS A 93 -11.61 1.95 9.27
C HIS A 93 -11.80 0.89 8.17
N GLY A 94 -10.78 0.11 7.83
CA GLY A 94 -10.84 -0.88 6.76
C GLY A 94 -10.63 -0.27 5.38
N VAL A 95 -11.15 -0.91 4.33
CA VAL A 95 -11.05 -0.42 2.95
C VAL A 95 -11.87 0.87 2.81
N VAL A 96 -11.20 1.98 2.52
CA VAL A 96 -11.84 3.30 2.36
C VAL A 96 -12.00 3.71 0.91
N TYR A 97 -11.21 3.14 0.00
CA TYR A 97 -11.29 3.43 -1.42
C TYR A 97 -10.85 2.23 -2.26
N THR A 98 -11.49 2.05 -3.41
CA THR A 98 -11.10 1.03 -4.40
C THR A 98 -11.15 1.64 -5.79
N LYS A 99 -10.03 1.60 -6.50
CA LYS A 99 -9.93 2.00 -7.90
C LYS A 99 -9.69 0.78 -8.78
N LYS A 100 -10.54 0.60 -9.79
CA LYS A 100 -10.29 -0.32 -10.91
C LYS A 100 -9.64 0.45 -12.05
N ILE A 101 -8.53 -0.06 -12.55
CA ILE A 101 -7.76 0.50 -13.67
C ILE A 101 -7.72 -0.59 -14.75
N ARG A 102 -8.26 -0.28 -15.93
CA ARG A 102 -8.19 -1.17 -17.09
C ARG A 102 -6.86 -0.92 -17.78
N LEU A 103 -5.96 -1.91 -17.70
CA LEU A 103 -4.66 -1.84 -18.32
C LEU A 103 -4.27 -3.24 -18.78
N ALA A 104 -4.01 -3.40 -20.07
CA ALA A 104 -3.49 -4.64 -20.61
C ALA A 104 -1.97 -4.65 -20.41
N ILE A 105 -1.51 -5.44 -19.44
CA ILE A 105 -0.10 -5.64 -19.11
C ILE A 105 0.36 -6.92 -19.82
N SER A 106 1.45 -6.82 -20.56
CA SER A 106 2.12 -7.97 -21.18
C SER A 106 3.38 -8.34 -20.41
N SER A 107 3.88 -9.56 -20.63
CA SER A 107 5.15 -10.00 -20.05
C SER A 107 6.27 -9.04 -20.45
N GLY A 108 6.89 -8.42 -19.46
CA GLY A 108 8.00 -7.48 -19.62
C GLY A 108 7.60 -5.99 -19.65
N ASP A 109 6.31 -5.66 -19.68
CA ASP A 109 5.86 -4.29 -19.42
C ASP A 109 6.26 -3.86 -18.00
N GLU A 110 6.69 -2.60 -17.84
CA GLU A 110 6.96 -2.03 -16.53
C GLU A 110 5.71 -1.34 -15.99
N LEU A 111 5.28 -1.73 -14.78
CA LEU A 111 4.19 -1.10 -14.06
C LEU A 111 4.66 -0.70 -12.66
N ARG A 112 4.48 0.56 -12.30
CA ARG A 112 4.64 1.04 -10.93
C ARG A 112 3.42 1.83 -10.51
N ILE A 113 2.93 1.55 -9.30
CA ILE A 113 1.78 2.23 -8.73
C ILE A 113 2.13 2.71 -7.34
N ALA A 114 1.87 3.99 -7.09
CA ALA A 114 2.14 4.63 -5.81
C ALA A 114 1.03 5.59 -5.42
N LEU A 115 0.94 5.91 -4.13
CA LEU A 115 0.10 7.00 -3.65
C LEU A 115 0.91 8.30 -3.60
N ALA A 116 0.51 9.30 -4.39
CA ALA A 116 1.05 10.67 -4.27
C ALA A 116 0.53 11.38 -3.02
N ASN A 117 -0.68 11.01 -2.58
CA ASN A 117 -1.29 11.39 -1.31
C ASN A 117 -2.41 10.37 -1.02
N ASN A 118 -3.14 10.58 0.08
CA ASN A 118 -4.17 9.68 0.61
C ASN A 118 -5.20 9.20 -0.42
N PHE A 119 -5.47 10.01 -1.45
CA PHE A 119 -6.51 9.74 -2.44
C PHE A 119 -6.08 10.02 -3.88
N THR A 120 -4.77 10.08 -4.12
CA THR A 120 -4.20 10.28 -5.47
C THR A 120 -3.28 9.12 -5.79
N ILE A 121 -3.70 8.28 -6.73
CA ILE A 121 -2.92 7.15 -7.23
C ILE A 121 -2.17 7.60 -8.47
N LEU A 122 -0.85 7.42 -8.46
CA LEU A 122 0.00 7.53 -9.62
C LEU A 122 0.20 6.14 -10.21
N VAL A 123 0.00 6.03 -11.53
CA VAL A 123 0.24 4.81 -12.29
C VAL A 123 1.25 5.14 -13.38
N TYR A 124 2.47 4.69 -13.18
CA TYR A 124 3.49 4.68 -14.21
C TYR A 124 3.41 3.36 -14.97
N TYR A 125 3.33 3.44 -16.30
CA TYR A 125 3.26 2.28 -17.17
C TYR A 125 4.14 2.48 -18.40
N HIS A 126 5.04 1.55 -18.65
CA HIS A 126 5.85 1.52 -19.87
C HIS A 126 5.69 0.15 -20.54
N ARG A 127 5.19 0.15 -21.77
CA ARG A 127 5.04 -1.06 -22.57
C ARG A 127 6.33 -1.33 -23.31
N ILE A 128 6.74 -2.60 -23.39
CA ILE A 128 7.91 -2.95 -24.22
C ILE A 128 7.65 -2.51 -25.67
N GLY A 129 8.58 -1.75 -26.21
CA GLY A 129 8.50 -1.20 -27.57
C GLY A 129 7.73 0.13 -27.67
N ASP A 130 7.14 0.64 -26.59
CA ASP A 130 6.69 2.04 -26.56
C ASP A 130 7.92 2.96 -26.38
N ASP A 131 7.98 4.03 -27.18
CA ASP A 131 9.04 5.05 -27.08
C ASP A 131 8.91 5.91 -25.81
N ILE A 132 7.73 5.92 -25.18
CA ILE A 132 7.43 6.74 -24.01
C ILE A 132 6.65 5.95 -22.95
N ALA A 133 6.99 6.19 -21.68
CA ALA A 133 6.15 5.78 -20.57
C ALA A 133 4.91 6.67 -20.44
N LYS A 134 3.87 6.13 -19.80
CA LYS A 134 2.60 6.80 -19.53
C LYS A 134 2.45 6.98 -18.02
N LEU A 135 2.08 8.19 -17.59
CA LEU A 135 1.69 8.48 -16.22
C LEU A 135 0.18 8.74 -16.16
N SER A 136 -0.55 8.03 -15.31
CA SER A 136 -1.97 8.28 -15.08
C SER A 136 -2.20 8.69 -13.63
N ILE A 137 -3.01 9.71 -13.43
CA ILE A 137 -3.32 10.26 -12.10
C ILE A 137 -4.80 10.02 -11.81
N TYR A 138 -5.08 9.24 -10.77
CA TYR A 138 -6.44 8.96 -10.32
C TYR A 138 -6.68 9.62 -8.96
N LYS A 139 -7.54 10.63 -8.93
CA LYS A 139 -7.93 11.32 -7.70
C LYS A 139 -9.35 10.91 -7.29
N THR A 140 -9.60 10.66 -6.01
CA THR A 140 -10.96 10.43 -5.51
C THR A 140 -11.84 11.67 -5.71
N GLY A 141 -13.04 11.48 -6.25
CA GLY A 141 -14.05 12.55 -6.39
C GLY A 141 -13.85 13.51 -7.57
N VAL A 142 -12.85 13.26 -8.44
CA VAL A 142 -12.61 14.03 -9.66
C VAL A 142 -12.49 13.05 -10.84
N GLU A 143 -12.92 13.45 -12.04
CA GLU A 143 -12.62 12.67 -13.25
C GLU A 143 -11.10 12.45 -13.37
N SER A 144 -10.71 11.24 -13.77
CA SER A 144 -9.30 10.88 -13.87
C SER A 144 -8.63 11.64 -15.00
N ASN A 145 -7.55 12.36 -14.69
CA ASN A 145 -6.75 13.03 -15.70
C ASN A 145 -5.55 12.14 -16.05
N GLN A 146 -5.55 11.62 -17.28
CA GLN A 146 -4.40 10.91 -17.84
C GLN A 146 -3.42 11.93 -18.42
N HIS A 147 -2.19 11.96 -17.91
CA HIS A 147 -1.14 12.87 -18.38
C HIS A 147 0.05 12.04 -18.86
N SER A 148 0.19 11.87 -20.17
CA SER A 148 1.40 11.26 -20.72
C SER A 148 2.57 12.23 -20.53
N ILE A 149 3.47 11.91 -19.59
CA ILE A 149 4.71 12.66 -19.39
C ILE A 149 5.83 11.90 -20.10
N LYS A 150 6.57 12.59 -20.96
CA LYS A 150 7.79 12.06 -21.56
C LYS A 150 8.87 12.06 -20.49
N CYS A 151 9.20 10.89 -19.95
CA CYS A 151 10.43 10.71 -19.18
C CYS A 151 11.51 10.24 -20.16
N GLU A 152 12.47 11.11 -20.47
CA GLU A 152 13.71 10.70 -21.13
C GLU A 152 14.60 10.06 -20.06
N LEU A 153 15.01 8.81 -20.28
CA LEU A 153 15.96 8.09 -19.42
C LEU A 153 17.39 8.52 -19.73
#